data_AF-A0A2D0KE11-F1
#
_entry.id   AF-A0A2D0KE11-F1
#
_cell.length_a   1.000
_cell.length_b   1.000
_cell.length_c   1.000
_cell.angle_alpha   90.00
_cell.angle_beta   90.00
_cell.angle_gamma   90.00
#
_symmetry.space_group_name_H-M   'P 1'
#
loop_
_entity.id
_entity.type
_entity.pdbx_description
1 polymer ?
#
loop_
_entity_poly.entity_id
_entity_poly.type
_entity_poly.pdbx_seq_one_letter_code
_entity_poly.pdbx_strand_id
1 'polypeptide(L)'
;MGVSRDTFYRYQELAQEGGIDNLINQSRRVPNFKNRADEATERAVVEHAVEFPAHGQHRTSNELRQKGIFISGSGVRSIWLRNHLENFAKRLKALEAKVAEEGITLNDAQIAALEKKAHDDEACGDVVVEHQWKHY
;
A
#
# COMPACT_ATOMS: atom_id res chain seq x y z
N MET A 1 20.25 -8.20 -38.92
CA MET A 1 19.74 -8.42 -37.55
C MET A 1 20.41 -7.39 -36.64
N GLY A 2 19.73 -6.28 -36.34
CA GLY A 2 20.33 -5.08 -35.70
C GLY A 2 20.47 -5.15 -34.17
N VAL A 3 21.06 -6.21 -33.63
CA VAL A 3 21.32 -6.35 -32.18
C VAL A 3 22.80 -6.60 -31.92
N SER A 4 23.34 -6.05 -30.82
CA SER A 4 24.73 -6.28 -30.45
C SER A 4 24.98 -7.74 -30.05
N ARG A 5 26.22 -8.21 -30.24
CA ARG A 5 26.67 -9.55 -29.82
C ARG A 5 26.33 -9.83 -28.35
N ASP A 6 26.57 -8.87 -27.45
CA ASP A 6 26.26 -9.00 -26.02
C ASP A 6 24.76 -9.14 -25.75
N THR A 7 23.92 -8.47 -26.55
CA THR A 7 22.48 -8.59 -26.44
C THR A 7 22.01 -9.98 -26.87
N PHE A 8 22.61 -10.52 -27.92
CA PHE A 8 22.34 -11.88 -28.39
C PHE A 8 22.68 -12.94 -27.34
N TYR A 9 23.90 -12.91 -26.80
CA TYR A 9 24.32 -13.91 -25.81
C TYR A 9 23.56 -13.79 -24.48
N ARG A 10 23.22 -12.58 -24.04
CA ARG A 10 22.39 -12.39 -22.84
C ARG A 10 20.99 -12.99 -23.01
N TYR A 11 20.37 -12.84 -24.18
CA TYR A 11 19.08 -13.48 -24.44
C TYR A 11 19.20 -15.01 -24.57
N GLN A 12 20.30 -15.50 -25.14
CA GLN A 12 20.59 -16.93 -25.21
C GLN A 12 20.75 -17.55 -23.81
N GLU A 13 21.50 -16.90 -22.92
CA GLU A 13 21.70 -17.33 -21.52
C GLU A 13 20.38 -17.35 -20.75
N LEU A 14 19.59 -16.27 -20.81
CA LEU A 14 18.27 -16.20 -20.19
C LEU A 14 17.32 -17.31 -20.68
N ALA A 15 17.34 -17.60 -21.99
CA ALA A 15 16.55 -18.67 -22.59
C ALA A 15 17.01 -20.08 -22.16
N GLN A 16 18.31 -20.27 -21.91
CA GLN A 16 18.86 -21.53 -21.44
C GLN A 16 18.58 -21.79 -19.96
N GLU A 17 18.64 -20.76 -19.12
CA GLU A 17 18.46 -20.89 -17.66
C GLU A 17 16.99 -21.01 -17.23
N GLY A 18 16.08 -20.27 -17.86
CA GLY A 18 14.67 -20.23 -17.44
C GLY A 18 13.67 -20.13 -18.59
N GLY A 19 14.08 -20.50 -19.80
CA GLY A 19 13.19 -20.55 -20.96
C GLY A 19 12.56 -19.21 -21.30
N ILE A 20 11.31 -19.23 -21.75
CA ILE A 20 10.56 -18.04 -22.17
C ILE A 20 10.25 -17.14 -20.96
N ASP A 21 10.12 -17.68 -19.75
CA ASP A 21 9.74 -16.92 -18.55
C ASP A 21 10.81 -15.88 -18.17
N ASN A 22 12.09 -16.20 -18.35
CA ASN A 22 13.20 -15.27 -18.14
C ASN A 22 13.35 -14.21 -19.25
N LEU A 23 12.73 -14.42 -20.41
CA LEU A 23 12.65 -13.44 -21.50
C LEU A 23 11.51 -12.44 -21.30
N ILE A 24 10.51 -12.79 -20.48
CA ILE A 24 9.42 -11.89 -20.09
C ILE A 24 9.97 -10.85 -19.10
N ASN A 25 9.65 -9.58 -19.35
CA ASN A 25 10.20 -8.40 -18.69
C ASN A 25 10.21 -8.50 -17.15
N GLN A 26 11.32 -9.00 -16.59
CA GLN A 26 11.55 -8.96 -15.15
C GLN A 26 11.74 -7.50 -14.74
N SER A 27 10.83 -6.99 -13.91
CA SER A 27 10.98 -5.66 -13.33
C SER A 27 12.36 -5.53 -12.68
N ARG A 28 13.20 -4.64 -13.23
CA ARG A 28 14.55 -4.35 -12.71
C ARG A 28 14.55 -3.73 -11.30
N ARG A 29 13.38 -3.39 -10.77
CA ARG A 29 13.25 -2.80 -9.43
C ARG A 29 13.36 -3.88 -8.38
N VAL A 30 14.57 -4.07 -7.88
CA VAL A 30 14.86 -4.92 -6.71
C VAL A 30 14.76 -4.06 -5.44
N PRO A 31 14.15 -4.56 -4.35
CA PRO A 31 14.14 -3.85 -3.07
C PRO A 31 15.56 -3.53 -2.58
N ASN A 32 15.82 -2.26 -2.22
CA ASN A 32 17.09 -1.86 -1.63
C ASN A 32 17.02 -1.94 -0.10
N PHE A 33 17.54 -3.01 0.48
CA PHE A 33 17.54 -3.24 1.93
C PHE A 33 18.36 -2.23 2.73
N LYS A 34 19.38 -1.59 2.13
CA LYS A 34 20.23 -0.61 2.82
C LYS A 34 19.47 0.68 3.16
N ASN A 35 18.43 0.98 2.39
CA ASN A 35 17.58 2.17 2.60
C ASN A 35 16.28 1.81 3.35
N ARG A 36 16.19 0.61 3.93
CA ARG A 36 15.03 0.19 4.69
C ARG A 36 15.02 0.92 6.04
N ALA A 37 13.84 1.37 6.46
CA ALA A 37 13.65 1.80 7.83
C ALA A 37 14.01 0.66 8.78
N ASP A 38 14.50 0.99 9.98
CA ASP A 38 14.72 -0.02 11.00
C ASP A 38 13.41 -0.75 11.31
N GLU A 39 13.55 -1.99 11.79
CA GLU A 39 12.41 -2.87 12.01
C GLU A 39 11.42 -2.30 13.04
N ALA A 40 11.91 -1.58 14.06
CA ALA A 40 11.05 -0.99 15.08
C ALA A 40 10.19 0.14 14.50
N THR A 41 10.78 1.02 13.68
CA THR A 41 10.05 2.05 12.94
C THR A 41 9.04 1.44 11.98
N GLU A 42 9.42 0.38 11.24
CA GLU A 42 8.52 -0.28 10.31
C GLU A 42 7.31 -0.90 11.04
N ARG A 43 7.54 -1.58 12.17
CA ARG A 43 6.48 -2.14 13.01
C ARG A 43 5.55 -1.07 13.56
N ALA A 44 6.08 0.03 14.10
CA ALA A 44 5.27 1.11 14.64
C ALA A 44 4.38 1.78 13.57
N VAL A 45 4.88 1.89 12.33
CA VAL A 45 4.11 2.45 11.21
C VAL A 45 2.99 1.51 10.78
N VAL A 46 3.23 0.20 10.77
CA VAL A 46 2.22 -0.82 10.47
C VAL A 46 1.16 -0.87 11.57
N GLU A 47 1.57 -0.92 12.83
CA GLU A 47 0.68 -0.95 13.98
C GLU A 47 -0.25 0.27 14.00
N HIS A 48 0.31 1.47 13.86
CA HIS A 48 -0.48 2.71 13.81
C HIS A 48 -1.46 2.74 12.63
N ALA A 49 -1.10 2.14 11.50
CA ALA A 49 -1.98 2.07 10.33
C ALA A 49 -3.16 1.11 10.51
N VAL A 50 -2.99 0.07 11.33
CA VAL A 50 -4.07 -0.85 11.70
C VAL A 50 -4.93 -0.23 12.80
N GLU A 51 -4.33 0.41 13.81
CA GLU A 51 -5.06 1.07 14.89
C GLU A 51 -5.93 2.23 14.39
N PHE A 52 -5.37 3.05 13.49
CA PHE A 52 -6.02 4.26 12.98
C PHE A 52 -6.05 4.25 11.44
N PRO A 53 -6.88 3.39 10.81
CA PRO A 53 -6.89 3.23 9.36
C PRO A 53 -7.26 4.53 8.64
N ALA A 54 -8.03 5.43 9.28
CA ALA A 54 -8.42 6.72 8.71
C ALA A 54 -7.25 7.73 8.61
N HIS A 55 -6.15 7.54 9.34
CA HIS A 55 -5.04 8.49 9.34
C HIS A 55 -4.25 8.41 8.03
N GLY A 56 -4.10 9.53 7.32
CA GLY A 56 -3.25 9.61 6.13
C GLY A 56 -1.75 9.64 6.45
N GLN A 57 -0.91 9.46 5.43
CA GLN A 57 0.56 9.32 5.58
C GLN A 57 1.23 10.46 6.39
N HIS A 58 0.76 11.70 6.22
CA HIS A 58 1.28 12.88 6.94
C HIS A 58 0.83 12.90 8.39
N ARG A 59 -0.42 12.51 8.66
CA ARG A 59 -0.94 12.41 10.03
C ARG A 59 -0.19 11.33 10.79
N THR A 60 -0.06 10.14 10.22
CA THR A 60 0.73 9.04 10.81
C THR A 60 2.16 9.46 11.11
N SER A 61 2.83 10.16 10.18
CA SER A 61 4.18 10.70 10.39
C SER A 61 4.24 11.66 11.59
N ASN A 62 3.27 12.57 11.75
CA ASN A 62 3.22 13.51 12.86
C ASN A 62 2.91 12.83 14.21
N GLU A 63 2.00 11.86 14.23
CA GLU A 63 1.68 11.08 15.45
C GLU A 63 2.90 10.27 15.92
N LEU A 64 3.60 9.61 14.98
CA LEU A 64 4.82 8.87 15.29
C LEU A 64 5.95 9.78 15.77
N ARG A 65 6.05 10.99 15.23
CA ARG A 65 7.02 11.99 15.68
C ARG A 65 6.79 12.40 17.14
N GLN A 66 5.52 12.50 17.58
CA GLN A 66 5.19 12.76 18.99
C GLN A 66 5.59 11.59 19.89
N LYS A 67 5.60 10.35 19.38
CA LYS A 67 6.10 9.14 20.05
C LYS A 67 7.64 8.98 19.97
N GLY A 68 8.35 9.97 19.41
CA GLY A 68 9.81 9.93 19.26
C GLY A 68 10.32 9.18 18.02
N ILE A 69 9.44 8.76 17.12
CA ILE A 69 9.78 8.02 15.89
C ILE A 69 9.78 8.99 14.71
N PHE A 70 10.97 9.24 14.14
CA PHE A 70 11.14 10.22 13.07
C PHE A 70 11.10 9.55 11.70
N ILE A 71 9.96 9.64 11.02
CA ILE A 71 9.77 9.17 9.66
C ILE A 71 8.99 10.18 8.83
N SER A 72 9.35 10.36 7.56
CA SER A 72 8.62 11.23 6.62
C SER A 72 7.32 10.58 6.14
N GLY A 73 6.34 11.38 5.71
CA GLY A 73 5.11 10.87 5.10
C GLY A 73 5.36 9.99 3.85
N SER A 74 6.41 10.27 3.07
CA SER A 74 6.81 9.41 1.95
C SER A 74 7.42 8.08 2.41
N GLY A 75 8.16 8.08 3.52
CA GLY A 75 8.65 6.87 4.19
C GLY A 75 7.49 6.00 4.68
N VAL A 76 6.50 6.60 5.34
CA VAL A 76 5.26 5.92 5.76
C VAL A 76 4.57 5.25 4.58
N ARG A 77 4.37 5.98 3.47
CA ARG A 77 3.77 5.42 2.24
C ARG A 77 4.57 4.23 1.69
N SER A 78 5.90 4.35 1.69
CA SER A 78 6.78 3.29 1.21
C SER A 78 6.72 2.04 2.09
N ILE A 79 6.50 2.18 3.40
CA ILE A 79 6.23 1.06 4.31
C ILE A 79 4.86 0.44 4.01
N TRP A 80 3.82 1.25 3.85
CA TRP A 80 2.48 0.76 3.55
C TRP A 80 2.41 -0.03 2.24
N LEU A 81 3.05 0.45 1.17
CA LEU A 81 3.10 -0.27 -0.10
C LEU A 81 3.74 -1.66 0.02
N ARG A 82 4.72 -1.82 0.90
CA ARG A 82 5.41 -3.09 1.15
C ARG A 82 4.62 -4.04 2.04
N ASN A 83 3.72 -3.50 2.87
CA ASN A 83 2.90 -4.27 3.81
C ASN A 83 1.43 -4.40 3.36
N HIS A 84 1.11 -4.03 2.10
CA HIS A 84 -0.25 -4.04 1.55
C HIS A 84 -1.26 -3.20 2.35
N LEU A 85 -0.84 -2.03 2.82
CA LEU A 85 -1.64 -1.08 3.63
C LEU A 85 -1.82 0.27 2.92
N GLU A 86 -1.71 0.31 1.59
CA GLU A 86 -1.58 1.56 0.84
C GLU A 86 -2.87 2.38 0.72
N ASN A 87 -4.03 1.76 0.95
CA ASN A 87 -5.34 2.40 0.87
C ASN A 87 -6.14 2.18 2.16
N PHE A 88 -7.20 2.96 2.34
CA PHE A 88 -8.05 2.88 3.52
C PHE A 88 -8.71 1.49 3.68
N ALA A 89 -9.27 0.95 2.59
CA ALA A 89 -9.95 -0.34 2.60
C ALA A 89 -9.03 -1.50 3.07
N LYS A 90 -7.78 -1.52 2.62
CA LYS A 90 -6.79 -2.53 3.03
C LYS A 90 -6.38 -2.38 4.49
N ARG A 91 -6.22 -1.14 4.96
CA ARG A 91 -5.94 -0.87 6.38
C ARG A 91 -7.11 -1.26 7.27
N LEU A 92 -8.34 -1.00 6.82
CA LEU A 92 -9.54 -1.41 7.53
C LEU A 92 -9.68 -2.95 7.56
N LYS A 93 -9.43 -3.62 6.44
CA LYS A 93 -9.41 -5.09 6.40
C LYS A 93 -8.37 -5.69 7.35
N ALA A 94 -7.20 -5.05 7.46
CA ALA A 94 -6.18 -5.45 8.43
C ALA A 94 -6.65 -5.26 9.89
N LEU A 95 -7.41 -4.19 10.15
CA LEU A 95 -8.05 -3.98 11.46
C LEU A 95 -9.13 -5.04 11.74
N GLU A 96 -10.01 -5.32 10.80
CA GLU A 96 -11.04 -6.38 10.92
C GLU A 96 -10.40 -7.74 11.22
N ALA A 97 -9.30 -8.09 10.52
CA ALA A 97 -8.56 -9.32 10.77
C ALA A 97 -7.95 -9.35 12.18
N LYS A 98 -7.32 -8.25 12.60
CA LYS A 98 -6.73 -8.14 13.95
C LYS A 98 -7.80 -8.29 15.04
N VAL A 99 -8.98 -7.70 14.84
CA VAL A 99 -10.12 -7.82 15.78
C VAL A 99 -10.64 -9.24 15.85
N ALA A 100 -10.73 -9.95 14.72
CA ALA A 100 -11.16 -11.34 14.67
C ALA A 100 -10.16 -12.30 15.35
N GLU A 101 -8.85 -12.04 15.23
CA GLU A 101 -7.80 -12.86 15.86
C GLU A 101 -7.64 -12.58 17.36
N GLU A 102 -7.61 -11.31 17.77
CA GLU A 102 -7.29 -10.92 19.15
C GLU A 102 -8.54 -10.75 20.04
N GLY A 103 -9.75 -10.69 19.46
CA GLY A 103 -11.00 -10.55 20.22
C GLY A 103 -11.10 -9.25 21.03
N ILE A 104 -10.38 -8.20 20.62
CA ILE A 104 -10.27 -6.94 21.36
C ILE A 104 -11.52 -6.09 21.16
N THR A 105 -11.99 -5.46 22.25
CA THR A 105 -13.02 -4.41 22.22
C THR A 105 -12.50 -3.19 21.47
N LEU A 106 -13.14 -2.88 20.34
CA LEU A 106 -12.83 -1.71 19.50
C LEU A 106 -12.86 -0.41 20.31
N ASN A 107 -11.88 0.47 20.06
CA ASN A 107 -11.87 1.84 20.59
C ASN A 107 -12.78 2.75 19.74
N ASP A 108 -13.30 3.85 20.29
CA ASP A 108 -14.25 4.76 19.63
C ASP A 108 -13.74 5.27 18.26
N ALA A 109 -12.43 5.50 18.13
CA ALA A 109 -11.82 5.90 16.87
C ALA A 109 -11.89 4.82 15.77
N GLN A 110 -11.92 3.54 16.17
CA GLN A 110 -12.06 2.40 15.27
C GLN A 110 -13.53 2.20 14.86
N ILE A 111 -14.47 2.44 15.78
CA ILE A 111 -15.92 2.46 15.49
C ILE A 111 -16.23 3.56 14.47
N ALA A 112 -15.72 4.78 14.67
CA ALA A 112 -15.90 5.87 13.71
C ALA A 112 -15.32 5.57 12.31
N ALA A 113 -14.22 4.79 12.24
CA ALA A 113 -13.66 4.35 10.97
C ALA A 113 -14.56 3.33 10.25
N LEU A 114 -15.23 2.44 10.99
CA LEU A 114 -16.21 1.49 10.45
C LEU A 114 -17.49 2.22 9.99
N GLU A 115 -17.98 3.17 10.78
CA GLU A 115 -19.15 4.00 10.44
C GLU A 115 -18.91 4.82 9.16
N LYS A 116 -17.70 5.34 8.98
CA LYS A 116 -17.34 6.06 7.76
C LYS A 116 -17.42 5.19 6.50
N LYS A 117 -16.99 3.92 6.58
CA LYS A 117 -17.16 2.98 5.46
C LYS A 117 -18.63 2.72 5.17
N ALA A 118 -19.46 2.55 6.21
CA ALA A 118 -20.90 2.34 6.02
C ALA A 118 -21.54 3.50 5.24
N HIS A 119 -21.17 4.74 5.55
CA HIS A 119 -21.61 5.91 4.81
C HIS A 119 -21.03 6.02 3.38
N ASP A 120 -19.76 5.67 3.18
CA ASP A 120 -19.13 5.67 1.84
C ASP A 120 -19.76 4.60 0.91
N ASP A 121 -20.12 3.43 1.45
CA ASP A 121 -20.81 2.36 0.71
C ASP A 121 -22.26 2.76 0.36
N GLU A 122 -22.95 3.48 1.25
CA GLU A 122 -24.32 3.99 1.02
C GLU A 122 -24.35 5.13 -0.03
N ALA A 123 -23.33 6.00 -0.06
CA ALA A 123 -23.24 7.10 -1.02
C ALA A 123 -22.85 6.67 -2.45
N CYS A 124 -22.26 5.48 -2.63
CA CYS A 124 -21.89 4.94 -3.94
C CYS A 124 -23.10 4.31 -4.69
N GLY A 125 -24.24 4.16 -4.02
CA GLY A 125 -25.45 3.53 -4.58
C GLY A 125 -26.27 4.39 -5.55
N ASP A 126 -26.16 5.73 -5.50
CA ASP A 126 -27.07 6.62 -6.23
C ASP A 126 -26.34 7.81 -6.86
N VAL A 127 -25.71 7.63 -8.02
CA VAL A 127 -25.54 8.77 -8.93
C VAL A 127 -25.79 8.36 -10.38
N VAL A 128 -27.05 8.43 -10.80
CA VAL A 128 -27.41 8.52 -12.22
C VAL A 128 -27.02 9.93 -12.69
N VAL A 129 -25.79 10.09 -13.19
CA VAL A 129 -25.38 11.37 -13.80
C VAL A 129 -25.90 11.43 -15.23
N GLU A 130 -27.12 11.94 -15.41
CA GLU A 130 -27.70 12.22 -16.72
C GLU A 130 -26.93 13.39 -17.38
N HIS A 131 -25.99 13.07 -18.28
CA HIS A 131 -25.22 14.05 -19.03
C HIS A 131 -26.07 14.64 -20.18
N GLN A 132 -26.67 15.81 -19.96
CA GLN A 132 -27.22 16.62 -21.04
C GLN A 132 -26.10 17.34 -21.80
N TRP A 133 -25.71 16.81 -22.97
CA TRP A 133 -24.92 17.56 -23.94
C TRP A 133 -25.84 18.50 -24.72
N LYS A 134 -25.86 19.78 -24.34
CA LYS A 134 -26.40 20.83 -25.21
C LYS A 134 -25.36 21.16 -26.30
N HIS A 135 -25.63 20.71 -27.51
CA HIS A 135 -24.99 21.22 -28.72
C HIS A 135 -25.53 22.62 -29.03
N TYR A 136 -24.62 23.57 -29.28
CA TYR A 136 -24.88 24.83 -29.99
C TYR A 136 -24.08 24.81 -31.30
#